data_AF-A0A6J7Q7Y3-F1
#
_entry.id   AF-A0A6J7Q7Y3-F1
#
_cell.length_a   1.000
_cell.length_b   1.000
_cell.length_c   1.000
_cell.angle_alpha   90.00
_cell.angle_beta   90.00
_cell.angle_gamma   90.00
#
_symmetry.space_group_name_H-M   'P 1'
#
loop_
_entity.id
_entity.type
_entity.pdbx_description
1 polymer ?
#
loop_
_entity_poly.entity_id
_entity_poly.type
_entity_poly.pdbx_seq_one_letter_code
_entity_poly.pdbx_strand_id
1 'polypeptide(L)'
;MLAKFDGKEAFNPGYSIAAVPFLTMVNDPSTFQPLFGQDKAACGFVIGDALAIKKELADKVLKVGNTEYVDTYSIVPTLMTIYRGYTWADISIGNQPVRFVTTHLESIWDEGKVPNAAKQATQLVNDLENTTMPLVVLGDFNSDPRDPRPLDAPNPGEQPIESDACPVQKHNCSAYWTMRDAGYMEADPNPLLPENYSWGMSALLAGPDGMRFDEAKKMGNKYGFSDRLDYVFIRNGIKEISSKIIGNTWPENENTWQCSNEEQIGNTQEIAQRMGIAAPDSGICLATDHAGVVSTLVLDGSKSARSADLPAHKPFPISFWQWVGLALVGAIGFLIFRKNSKLLSKSKRIPRIKSI
;
A
#
# COMPACT_ATOMS: atom_id res chain seq x y z
N MET A 1 -13.73 -10.96 -5.17
CA MET A 1 -12.68 -11.98 -5.42
C MET A 1 -11.57 -11.33 -6.22
N LEU A 2 -10.34 -11.82 -6.18
CA LEU A 2 -9.30 -11.32 -7.09
C LEU A 2 -9.66 -11.66 -8.54
N ALA A 3 -9.38 -10.74 -9.46
CA ALA A 3 -9.51 -11.03 -10.89
C ALA A 3 -8.54 -12.16 -11.24
N LYS A 4 -9.04 -13.16 -11.97
CA LYS A 4 -8.31 -14.38 -12.26
C LYS A 4 -8.51 -14.79 -13.71
N PHE A 5 -7.43 -15.20 -14.37
CA PHE A 5 -7.49 -15.76 -15.71
C PHE A 5 -6.38 -16.80 -15.88
N ASP A 6 -6.73 -17.97 -16.44
CA ASP A 6 -5.77 -19.05 -16.75
C ASP A 6 -4.87 -19.42 -15.55
N GLY A 7 -5.49 -19.61 -14.38
CA GLY A 7 -4.80 -19.96 -13.15
C GLY A 7 -4.01 -18.82 -12.47
N LYS A 8 -3.86 -17.67 -13.11
CA LYS A 8 -3.14 -16.50 -12.56
C LYS A 8 -4.11 -15.48 -11.96
N GLU A 9 -3.66 -14.79 -10.92
CA GLU A 9 -4.43 -13.75 -10.22
C GLU A 9 -3.80 -12.37 -10.46
N ALA A 10 -4.65 -11.35 -10.56
CA ALA A 10 -4.22 -9.95 -10.61
C ALA A 10 -3.78 -9.50 -9.21
N PHE A 11 -2.61 -9.98 -8.81
CA PHE A 11 -1.97 -9.72 -7.53
C PHE A 11 -0.45 -9.65 -7.69
N ASN A 12 0.12 -8.49 -7.38
CA ASN A 12 1.56 -8.24 -7.44
C ASN A 12 2.12 -8.05 -6.01
N PRO A 13 2.76 -9.07 -5.41
CA PRO A 13 3.40 -8.91 -4.12
C PRO A 13 4.68 -8.07 -4.28
N GLY A 14 4.66 -6.82 -3.81
CA GLY A 14 5.82 -5.92 -3.85
C GLY A 14 6.81 -6.19 -2.73
N TYR A 15 6.32 -6.57 -1.55
CA TYR A 15 7.20 -6.86 -0.42
C TYR A 15 6.63 -7.95 0.46
N SER A 16 7.51 -8.81 0.98
CA SER A 16 7.11 -9.84 1.93
C SER A 16 8.20 -10.09 2.95
N ILE A 17 7.81 -10.14 4.22
CA ILE A 17 8.57 -10.78 5.28
C ILE A 17 7.93 -12.14 5.52
N ALA A 18 8.71 -13.21 5.39
CA ALA A 18 8.27 -14.53 5.80
C ALA A 18 8.11 -14.58 7.33
N ALA A 19 7.20 -15.41 7.83
CA ALA A 19 7.17 -15.74 9.25
C ALA A 19 8.45 -16.47 9.64
N VAL A 20 9.43 -15.75 10.19
CA VAL A 20 10.71 -16.29 10.67
C VAL A 20 10.62 -16.46 12.18
N PRO A 21 10.66 -17.69 12.71
CA PRO A 21 10.68 -17.95 14.15
C PRO A 21 11.76 -17.13 14.85
N PHE A 22 11.44 -16.60 16.03
CA PHE A 22 12.31 -15.75 16.86
C PHE A 22 12.61 -14.34 16.31
N LEU A 23 12.55 -14.10 15.00
CA LEU A 23 12.83 -12.79 14.39
C LEU A 23 11.55 -11.96 14.18
N THR A 24 10.43 -12.61 13.87
CA THR A 24 9.14 -11.97 13.55
C THR A 24 8.07 -12.33 14.58
N MET A 25 8.48 -12.50 15.84
CA MET A 25 7.56 -12.92 16.90
C MET A 25 6.68 -11.76 17.33
N VAL A 26 5.38 -11.91 17.12
CA VAL A 26 4.36 -11.02 17.69
C VAL A 26 3.85 -11.65 18.98
N ASN A 27 3.60 -10.82 20.00
CA ASN A 27 2.99 -11.23 21.25
C ASN A 27 1.57 -10.65 21.31
N ASP A 28 0.59 -11.50 21.04
CA ASP A 28 -0.83 -11.16 21.13
C ASP A 28 -1.59 -12.36 21.72
N PRO A 29 -1.55 -12.54 23.05
CA PRO A 29 -2.25 -13.65 23.72
C PRO A 29 -3.75 -13.65 23.44
N SER A 30 -4.35 -12.47 23.27
CA SER A 30 -5.80 -12.34 23.06
C SER A 30 -6.24 -13.00 21.75
N THR A 31 -5.46 -12.83 20.69
CA THR A 31 -5.70 -13.45 19.39
C THR A 31 -5.12 -14.86 19.30
N PHE A 32 -3.92 -15.09 19.83
CA PHE A 32 -3.17 -16.33 19.58
C PHE A 32 -3.53 -17.48 20.52
N GLN A 33 -4.01 -17.22 21.74
CA GLN A 33 -4.46 -18.30 22.62
C GLN A 33 -5.66 -19.07 22.03
N PRO A 34 -6.73 -18.41 21.56
CA PRO A 34 -7.85 -19.12 20.93
C PRO A 34 -7.49 -19.89 19.65
N LEU A 35 -6.51 -19.39 18.87
CA LEU A 35 -6.15 -19.95 17.57
C LEU A 35 -5.07 -21.04 17.65
N PHE A 36 -4.09 -20.86 18.54
CA PHE A 36 -2.85 -21.62 18.56
C PHE A 36 -2.48 -22.18 19.95
N GLY A 37 -3.18 -21.77 21.02
CA GLY A 37 -2.87 -22.19 22.40
C GLY A 37 -1.56 -21.64 22.94
N GLN A 38 -1.09 -20.51 22.41
CA GLN A 38 0.16 -19.87 22.79
C GLN A 38 0.04 -18.34 22.74
N ASP A 39 0.87 -17.65 23.52
CA ASP A 39 0.87 -16.17 23.63
C ASP A 39 1.51 -15.46 22.43
N LYS A 40 2.31 -16.19 21.65
CA LYS A 40 3.18 -15.62 20.62
C LYS A 40 3.15 -16.45 19.35
N ALA A 41 3.21 -15.79 18.19
CA ALA A 41 3.35 -16.43 16.90
C ALA A 41 4.40 -15.70 16.05
N ALA A 42 5.10 -16.42 15.17
CA ALA A 42 5.90 -15.79 14.13
C ALA A 42 4.96 -15.31 13.03
N CYS A 43 4.96 -14.02 12.75
CA CYS A 43 4.06 -13.41 11.77
C CYS A 43 4.87 -12.93 10.57
N GLY A 44 4.50 -13.42 9.39
CA GLY A 44 4.92 -12.80 8.13
C GLY A 44 3.90 -11.76 7.71
N PHE A 45 4.29 -10.90 6.79
CA PHE A 45 3.34 -10.05 6.08
C PHE A 45 3.73 -9.96 4.61
N VAL A 46 2.71 -9.73 3.77
CA VAL A 46 2.86 -9.46 2.35
C VAL A 46 2.12 -8.17 2.09
N ILE A 47 2.80 -7.23 1.43
CA ILE A 47 2.21 -6.03 0.86
C ILE A 47 2.26 -6.16 -0.64
N GLY A 48 1.17 -5.80 -1.31
CA GLY A 48 1.06 -5.95 -2.75
C GLY A 48 -0.19 -5.31 -3.31
N ASP A 49 -0.16 -5.12 -4.63
CA ASP A 49 -1.24 -4.54 -5.40
C ASP A 49 -2.19 -5.62 -5.86
N ALA A 50 -3.50 -5.41 -5.67
CA ALA A 50 -4.51 -6.43 -5.96
C ALA A 50 -5.72 -5.81 -6.67
N LEU A 51 -6.19 -6.44 -7.75
CA LEU A 51 -7.46 -6.09 -8.39
C LEU A 51 -8.55 -7.06 -7.96
N ALA A 52 -9.51 -6.55 -7.20
CA ALA A 52 -10.71 -7.29 -6.83
C ALA A 52 -11.89 -6.94 -7.74
N ILE A 53 -12.64 -7.96 -8.14
CA ILE A 53 -13.89 -7.84 -8.90
C ILE A 53 -15.04 -8.51 -8.16
N LYS A 54 -16.26 -8.11 -8.51
CA LYS A 54 -17.47 -8.82 -8.10
C LYS A 54 -17.47 -10.23 -8.67
N LYS A 55 -17.96 -11.20 -7.89
CA LYS A 55 -17.84 -12.64 -8.22
C LYS A 55 -18.57 -12.98 -9.52
N GLU A 56 -19.72 -12.36 -9.76
CA GLU A 56 -20.53 -12.50 -10.97
C GLU A 56 -19.87 -11.96 -12.24
N LEU A 57 -18.76 -11.22 -12.13
CA LEU A 57 -17.98 -10.73 -13.27
C LEU A 57 -16.77 -11.62 -13.61
N ALA A 58 -16.59 -12.75 -12.92
CA ALA A 58 -15.44 -13.64 -13.13
C ALA A 58 -15.30 -14.08 -14.60
N ASP A 59 -16.40 -14.46 -15.26
CA ASP A 59 -16.42 -14.90 -16.66
C ASP A 59 -16.20 -13.75 -17.66
N LYS A 60 -16.07 -12.51 -17.18
CA LYS A 60 -15.76 -11.34 -18.00
C LYS A 60 -14.26 -11.03 -18.03
N VAL A 61 -13.46 -11.65 -17.18
CA VAL A 61 -12.01 -11.44 -17.18
C VAL A 61 -11.41 -12.11 -18.42
N LEU A 62 -10.72 -11.32 -19.24
CA LEU A 62 -10.10 -11.73 -20.50
C LEU A 62 -8.62 -12.08 -20.32
N LYS A 63 -7.94 -11.38 -19.40
CA LYS A 63 -6.53 -11.59 -19.09
C LYS A 63 -6.20 -10.91 -17.78
N VAL A 64 -5.17 -11.41 -17.09
CA VAL A 64 -4.52 -10.72 -15.97
C VAL A 64 -3.00 -10.75 -16.14
N GLY A 65 -2.31 -9.81 -15.51
CA GLY A 65 -0.86 -9.77 -15.46
C GLY A 65 -0.33 -8.90 -14.33
N ASN A 66 0.97 -9.05 -14.06
CA ASN A 66 1.72 -8.31 -13.04
C ASN A 66 3.04 -7.89 -13.68
N THR A 67 3.58 -6.75 -13.26
CA THR A 67 4.91 -6.32 -13.69
C THR A 67 5.54 -5.36 -12.67
N GLU A 68 6.85 -5.22 -12.76
CA GLU A 68 7.71 -4.61 -11.75
C GLU A 68 8.26 -3.25 -12.20
N TYR A 69 8.39 -2.31 -11.26
CA TYR A 69 9.18 -1.11 -11.52
C TYR A 69 10.67 -1.38 -11.35
N VAL A 70 11.47 -0.69 -12.16
CA VAL A 70 12.94 -0.77 -12.11
C VAL A 70 13.50 0.00 -10.92
N ASP A 71 12.95 1.19 -10.64
CA ASP A 71 13.33 1.98 -9.47
C ASP A 71 12.83 1.32 -8.18
N THR A 72 13.74 1.16 -7.23
CA THR A 72 13.50 0.56 -5.91
C THR A 72 14.11 1.45 -4.84
N TYR A 73 13.67 1.28 -3.60
CA TYR A 73 14.22 2.03 -2.47
C TYR A 73 14.84 1.09 -1.43
N SER A 74 16.02 1.40 -0.93
CA SER A 74 16.72 0.61 0.08
C SER A 74 16.81 1.37 1.40
N ILE A 75 16.14 0.86 2.44
CA ILE A 75 16.24 1.39 3.81
C ILE A 75 17.49 0.81 4.46
N VAL A 76 18.48 1.68 4.68
CA VAL A 76 19.87 1.32 5.08
C VAL A 76 20.56 0.54 3.96
N PRO A 77 21.87 0.73 3.67
CA PRO A 77 22.44 0.32 2.37
C PRO A 77 22.27 -1.14 1.94
N THR A 78 21.84 -2.08 2.81
CA THR A 78 21.68 -3.50 2.49
C THR A 78 20.64 -4.30 3.30
N LEU A 79 19.85 -3.70 4.23
CA LEU A 79 18.98 -4.51 5.11
C LEU A 79 17.60 -4.80 4.49
N MET A 80 17.01 -3.82 3.80
CA MET A 80 15.65 -3.95 3.26
C MET A 80 15.49 -3.13 1.98
N THR A 81 15.26 -3.81 0.86
CA THR A 81 14.85 -3.18 -0.41
C THR A 81 13.35 -3.31 -0.57
N ILE A 82 12.68 -2.17 -0.73
CA ILE A 82 11.27 -2.09 -1.08
C ILE A 82 11.16 -2.16 -2.60
N TYR A 83 10.37 -3.12 -3.05
CA TYR A 83 10.03 -3.28 -4.45
C TYR A 83 8.57 -2.89 -4.68
N ARG A 84 8.31 -2.20 -5.78
CA ARG A 84 6.99 -1.73 -6.19
C ARG A 84 6.73 -2.16 -7.62
N GLY A 85 5.47 -2.40 -7.95
CA GLY A 85 5.06 -2.77 -9.29
C GLY A 85 3.61 -2.38 -9.50
N TYR A 86 2.96 -3.07 -10.44
CA TYR A 86 1.53 -2.96 -10.62
C TYR A 86 0.94 -4.29 -11.09
N THR A 87 -0.37 -4.42 -10.91
CA THR A 87 -1.16 -5.52 -11.46
C THR A 87 -2.25 -4.98 -12.35
N TRP A 88 -2.64 -5.76 -13.35
CA TRP A 88 -3.64 -5.37 -14.32
C TRP A 88 -4.57 -6.52 -14.68
N ALA A 89 -5.79 -6.16 -15.06
CA ALA A 89 -6.81 -7.07 -15.56
C ALA A 89 -7.52 -6.44 -16.77
N ASP A 90 -7.65 -7.22 -17.83
CA ASP A 90 -8.51 -6.87 -18.96
C ASP A 90 -9.87 -7.52 -18.74
N ILE A 91 -10.93 -6.71 -18.73
CA ILE A 91 -12.28 -7.14 -18.40
C ILE A 91 -13.21 -6.71 -19.54
N SER A 92 -14.07 -7.63 -19.98
CA SER A 92 -15.12 -7.34 -20.95
C SER A 92 -16.28 -6.61 -20.27
N ILE A 93 -16.44 -5.32 -20.59
CA ILE A 93 -17.57 -4.50 -20.16
C ILE A 93 -18.50 -4.31 -21.36
N GLY A 94 -19.65 -4.98 -21.32
CA GLY A 94 -20.48 -5.16 -22.52
C GLY A 94 -19.76 -6.02 -23.55
N ASN A 95 -19.45 -5.44 -24.72
CA ASN A 95 -18.69 -6.07 -25.80
C ASN A 95 -17.33 -5.37 -26.05
N GLN A 96 -16.83 -4.61 -25.06
CA GLN A 96 -15.58 -3.87 -25.17
C GLN A 96 -14.58 -4.33 -24.09
N PRO A 97 -13.32 -4.62 -24.45
CA PRO A 97 -12.27 -4.87 -23.48
C PRO A 97 -11.87 -3.55 -22.82
N VAL A 98 -11.80 -3.54 -21.50
CA VAL A 98 -11.30 -2.42 -20.68
C VAL A 98 -10.14 -2.92 -19.84
N ARG A 99 -9.02 -2.20 -19.83
CA ARG A 99 -7.88 -2.50 -18.97
C ARG A 99 -7.97 -1.72 -17.68
N PHE A 100 -7.91 -2.44 -16.57
CA PHE A 100 -7.77 -1.89 -15.24
C PHE A 100 -6.36 -2.16 -14.75
N VAL A 101 -5.70 -1.14 -14.22
CA VAL A 101 -4.36 -1.21 -13.63
C VAL A 101 -4.46 -0.67 -12.21
N THR A 102 -3.85 -1.35 -11.25
CA THR A 102 -3.67 -0.80 -9.90
C THR A 102 -2.22 -0.87 -9.47
N THR A 103 -1.78 0.15 -8.75
CA THR A 103 -0.40 0.30 -8.27
C THR A 103 -0.37 1.01 -6.92
N HIS A 104 0.72 0.81 -6.20
CA HIS A 104 1.10 1.58 -5.03
C HIS A 104 2.55 2.04 -5.24
N LEU A 105 2.75 3.33 -5.50
CA LEU A 105 4.07 3.89 -5.79
C LEU A 105 4.88 4.13 -4.51
N GLU A 106 6.21 4.21 -4.63
CA GLU A 106 7.09 4.34 -3.48
C GLU A 106 6.92 5.67 -2.75
N SER A 107 6.55 5.60 -1.47
CA SER A 107 6.34 6.75 -0.60
C SER A 107 7.66 7.40 -0.13
N ILE A 108 8.75 6.63 -0.06
CA ILE A 108 10.02 7.14 0.45
C ILE A 108 10.83 7.79 -0.66
N TRP A 109 11.33 8.98 -0.36
CA TRP A 109 12.12 9.82 -1.25
C TRP A 109 13.37 10.33 -0.54
N ASP A 110 14.38 10.69 -1.32
CA ASP A 110 15.62 11.29 -0.82
C ASP A 110 15.62 12.80 -1.08
N GLU A 111 16.01 13.59 -0.09
CA GLU A 111 16.19 15.04 -0.24
C GLU A 111 17.14 15.37 -1.40
N GLY A 112 16.77 16.37 -2.22
CA GLY A 112 17.58 16.81 -3.36
C GLY A 112 17.55 15.88 -4.58
N LYS A 113 16.74 14.82 -4.58
CA LYS A 113 16.61 13.89 -5.71
C LYS A 113 15.18 13.87 -6.28
N VAL A 114 15.04 13.34 -7.49
CA VAL A 114 13.73 13.02 -8.06
C VAL A 114 13.06 11.93 -7.23
N PRO A 115 11.83 12.14 -6.72
CA PRO A 115 11.10 11.14 -5.94
C PRO A 115 10.94 9.82 -6.70
N ASN A 116 11.03 8.70 -5.98
CA ASN A 116 10.92 7.38 -6.60
C ASN A 116 9.54 7.16 -7.21
N ALA A 117 8.46 7.64 -6.57
CA ALA A 117 7.12 7.63 -7.15
C ALA A 117 7.05 8.29 -8.54
N ALA A 118 7.73 9.42 -8.76
CA ALA A 118 7.72 10.11 -10.05
C ALA A 118 8.43 9.29 -11.15
N LYS A 119 9.54 8.62 -10.82
CA LYS A 119 10.24 7.71 -11.75
C LYS A 119 9.40 6.47 -12.08
N GLN A 120 8.76 5.89 -11.07
CA GLN A 120 7.88 4.74 -11.24
C GLN A 120 6.64 5.10 -12.07
N ALA A 121 6.03 6.27 -11.86
CA ALA A 121 4.96 6.79 -12.70
C ALA A 121 5.42 7.03 -14.14
N THR A 122 6.65 7.50 -14.34
CA THR A 122 7.23 7.64 -15.69
C THR A 122 7.32 6.29 -16.39
N GLN A 123 7.78 5.24 -15.69
CA GLN A 123 7.79 3.88 -16.23
C GLN A 123 6.37 3.38 -16.53
N LEU A 124 5.42 3.59 -15.62
CA LEU A 124 4.02 3.20 -15.81
C LEU A 124 3.42 3.82 -17.06
N VAL A 125 3.65 5.12 -17.29
CA VAL A 125 3.22 5.83 -18.50
C VAL A 125 3.82 5.19 -19.75
N ASN A 126 5.12 4.90 -19.74
CA ASN A 126 5.81 4.30 -20.88
C ASN A 126 5.29 2.89 -21.17
N ASP A 127 5.11 2.06 -20.14
CA ASP A 127 4.60 0.71 -20.30
C ASP A 127 3.18 0.69 -20.90
N LEU A 128 2.38 1.71 -20.58
CA LEU A 128 1.00 1.85 -21.03
C LEU A 128 0.83 2.60 -22.36
N GLU A 129 1.90 3.15 -22.93
CA GLU A 129 1.85 4.09 -24.08
C GLU A 129 1.09 3.52 -25.29
N ASN A 130 1.23 2.21 -25.53
CA ASN A 130 0.64 1.49 -26.66
C ASN A 130 -0.74 0.89 -26.34
N THR A 131 -1.29 1.16 -25.16
CA THR A 131 -2.66 0.75 -24.81
C THR A 131 -3.66 1.68 -25.49
N THR A 132 -4.45 1.11 -26.40
CA THR A 132 -5.45 1.82 -27.21
C THR A 132 -6.89 1.53 -26.80
N MET A 133 -7.12 0.43 -26.08
CA MET A 133 -8.42 0.16 -25.47
C MET A 133 -8.69 1.08 -24.27
N PRO A 134 -9.96 1.25 -23.85
CA PRO A 134 -10.31 1.94 -22.62
C PRO A 134 -9.43 1.52 -21.44
N LEU A 135 -8.86 2.50 -20.75
CA LEU A 135 -7.85 2.29 -19.73
C LEU A 135 -8.23 3.06 -18.45
N VAL A 136 -8.25 2.32 -17.33
CA VAL A 136 -8.39 2.85 -15.98
C VAL A 136 -7.13 2.48 -15.21
N VAL A 137 -6.49 3.47 -14.60
CA VAL A 137 -5.33 3.30 -13.71
C VAL A 137 -5.71 3.87 -12.36
N LEU A 138 -5.58 3.10 -11.29
CA LEU A 138 -5.98 3.51 -9.95
C LEU A 138 -4.97 3.09 -8.88
N GLY A 139 -5.10 3.64 -7.68
CA GLY A 139 -4.32 3.25 -6.52
C GLY A 139 -3.65 4.44 -5.83
N ASP A 140 -2.69 4.12 -4.96
CA ASP A 140 -1.94 5.09 -4.18
C ASP A 140 -0.67 5.51 -4.96
N PHE A 141 -0.66 6.76 -5.41
CA PHE A 141 0.46 7.30 -6.17
C PHE A 141 1.55 7.90 -5.27
N ASN A 142 1.33 7.97 -3.94
CA ASN A 142 2.21 8.62 -2.99
C ASN A 142 2.75 9.97 -3.50
N SER A 143 1.84 10.75 -4.08
CA SER A 143 2.16 12.04 -4.67
C SER A 143 0.93 12.93 -4.62
N ASP A 144 1.06 14.01 -3.88
CA ASP A 144 0.06 15.07 -3.81
C ASP A 144 0.23 16.04 -5.00
N PRO A 145 -0.83 16.66 -5.53
CA PRO A 145 -0.70 17.60 -6.65
C PRO A 145 0.11 18.85 -6.28
N ARG A 146 0.32 19.11 -4.98
CA ARG A 146 1.15 20.21 -4.47
C ARG A 146 2.64 19.87 -4.46
N ASP A 147 3.04 18.64 -4.77
CA ASP A 147 4.43 18.21 -4.72
C ASP A 147 5.20 18.62 -6.00
N PRO A 148 6.49 19.01 -5.89
CA PRO A 148 7.23 19.21 -4.64
C PRO A 148 6.77 20.45 -3.86
N ARG A 149 6.72 20.33 -2.52
CA ARG A 149 6.29 21.40 -1.61
C ARG A 149 7.36 22.48 -1.45
N PRO A 150 7.00 23.77 -1.36
CA PRO A 150 7.92 24.79 -0.87
C PRO A 150 8.47 24.46 0.52
N LEU A 151 9.71 24.84 0.83
CA LEU A 151 10.37 24.53 2.12
C LEU A 151 9.63 25.10 3.33
N ASP A 152 8.92 26.21 3.16
CA ASP A 152 8.17 26.92 4.21
C ASP A 152 6.68 26.58 4.22
N ALA A 153 6.22 25.70 3.31
CA ALA A 153 4.83 25.28 3.26
C ALA A 153 4.52 24.18 4.30
N PRO A 154 3.30 24.14 4.85
CA PRO A 154 2.86 23.04 5.70
C PRO A 154 2.98 21.69 4.97
N ASN A 155 3.69 20.75 5.62
CA ASN A 155 3.94 19.41 5.09
C ASN A 155 3.81 18.33 6.19
N PRO A 156 2.63 18.18 6.83
CA PRO A 156 2.44 17.20 7.90
C PRO A 156 2.48 15.74 7.42
N GLY A 157 2.46 15.53 6.10
CA GLY A 157 2.59 14.23 5.46
C GLY A 157 3.98 13.92 4.92
N GLU A 158 4.97 14.78 5.19
CA GLU A 158 6.37 14.57 4.81
C GLU A 158 6.55 14.24 3.31
N GLN A 159 5.70 14.84 2.48
CA GLN A 159 5.75 14.70 1.02
C GLN A 159 7.00 15.37 0.44
N PRO A 160 7.42 15.04 -0.79
CA PRO A 160 8.59 15.64 -1.43
C PRO A 160 8.65 17.16 -1.34
N ILE A 161 9.77 17.70 -0.89
CA ILE A 161 10.02 19.16 -0.83
C ILE A 161 10.87 19.64 -2.00
N GLU A 162 10.83 20.94 -2.25
CA GLU A 162 11.59 21.57 -3.32
C GLU A 162 13.11 21.43 -3.16
N SER A 163 13.81 21.37 -4.28
CA SER A 163 15.27 21.34 -4.36
C SER A 163 15.75 21.82 -5.73
N ASP A 164 17.06 22.01 -5.92
CA ASP A 164 17.62 22.33 -7.25
C ASP A 164 17.25 21.29 -8.32
N ALA A 165 17.19 20.00 -7.94
CA ALA A 165 16.80 18.93 -8.85
C ALA A 165 15.29 18.93 -9.13
N CYS A 166 14.49 19.28 -8.13
CA CYS A 166 13.03 19.27 -8.15
C CYS A 166 12.46 20.57 -7.57
N PRO A 167 12.52 21.70 -8.31
CA PRO A 167 11.85 22.92 -7.88
C PRO A 167 10.32 22.74 -7.86
N VAL A 168 9.64 23.61 -7.12
CA VAL A 168 8.17 23.69 -7.10
C VAL A 168 7.62 23.74 -8.54
N GLN A 169 6.49 23.07 -8.77
CA GLN A 169 5.83 22.94 -10.09
C GLN A 169 6.65 22.20 -11.17
N LYS A 170 7.77 21.55 -10.82
CA LYS A 170 8.43 20.65 -11.77
C LYS A 170 7.64 19.34 -11.87
N HIS A 171 6.77 19.26 -12.87
CA HIS A 171 5.80 18.16 -13.03
C HIS A 171 6.43 16.75 -13.05
N ASN A 172 7.60 16.57 -13.68
CA ASN A 172 8.26 15.26 -13.70
C ASN A 172 8.93 14.85 -12.37
N CYS A 173 8.75 15.65 -11.30
CA CYS A 173 9.06 15.28 -9.93
C CYS A 173 7.81 14.86 -9.13
N SER A 174 6.62 14.86 -9.75
CA SER A 174 5.36 14.45 -9.15
C SER A 174 4.76 13.30 -9.96
N ALA A 175 4.37 12.22 -9.28
CA ALA A 175 3.70 11.10 -9.94
C ALA A 175 2.33 11.52 -10.48
N TYR A 176 1.59 12.35 -9.72
CA TYR A 176 0.33 12.92 -10.16
C TYR A 176 0.49 13.68 -11.49
N TRP A 177 1.38 14.67 -11.53
CA TRP A 177 1.58 15.48 -12.73
C TRP A 177 2.16 14.68 -13.91
N THR A 178 3.01 13.69 -13.64
CA THR A 178 3.49 12.76 -14.68
C THR A 178 2.33 12.05 -15.39
N MET A 179 1.31 11.59 -14.65
CA MET A 179 0.12 11.01 -15.24
C MET A 179 -0.72 12.05 -16.01
N ARG A 180 -0.92 13.24 -15.43
CA ARG A 180 -1.70 14.32 -16.07
C ARG A 180 -1.09 14.75 -17.40
N ASP A 181 0.23 14.99 -17.43
CA ASP A 181 0.97 15.42 -18.62
C ASP A 181 1.00 14.33 -19.71
N ALA A 182 0.93 13.06 -19.31
CA ALA A 182 0.81 11.93 -20.23
C ALA A 182 -0.60 11.75 -20.85
N GLY A 183 -1.52 12.68 -20.58
CA GLY A 183 -2.86 12.71 -21.16
C GLY A 183 -3.88 11.85 -20.42
N TYR A 184 -3.58 11.43 -19.19
CA TYR A 184 -4.57 10.77 -18.34
C TYR A 184 -5.50 11.82 -17.73
N MET A 185 -6.81 11.58 -17.82
CA MET A 185 -7.81 12.35 -17.09
C MET A 185 -7.93 11.79 -15.67
N GLU A 186 -8.02 12.65 -14.66
CA GLU A 186 -8.30 12.23 -13.29
C GLU A 186 -9.81 12.33 -13.09
N ALA A 187 -10.40 11.30 -12.49
CA ALA A 187 -11.78 11.34 -12.07
C ALA A 187 -11.91 12.29 -10.87
N ASP A 188 -12.93 13.13 -10.87
CA ASP A 188 -13.28 14.01 -9.74
C ASP A 188 -13.39 13.24 -8.41
N PRO A 189 -13.54 13.88 -7.24
CA PRO A 189 -13.57 15.32 -7.03
C PRO A 189 -12.16 15.93 -6.96
N ASN A 190 -12.06 17.20 -7.39
CA ASN A 190 -10.82 17.98 -7.48
C ASN A 190 -9.83 17.70 -6.32
N PRO A 191 -8.64 17.17 -6.63
CA PRO A 191 -7.67 16.73 -5.63
C PRO A 191 -6.97 17.89 -4.89
N LEU A 192 -7.12 19.13 -5.37
CA LEU A 192 -6.58 20.33 -4.71
C LEU A 192 -7.46 20.83 -3.56
N LEU A 193 -8.72 20.39 -3.51
CA LEU A 193 -9.65 20.82 -2.46
C LEU A 193 -9.47 19.97 -1.19
N PRO A 194 -9.26 20.58 -0.01
CA PRO A 194 -8.98 19.87 1.24
C PRO A 194 -10.02 18.84 1.65
N GLU A 195 -11.30 19.08 1.36
CA GLU A 195 -12.39 18.15 1.61
C GLU A 195 -12.29 16.83 0.81
N ASN A 196 -11.38 16.76 -0.16
CA ASN A 196 -11.16 15.61 -1.01
C ASN A 196 -9.82 14.90 -0.74
N TYR A 197 -9.08 15.29 0.29
CA TYR A 197 -7.85 14.61 0.69
C TYR A 197 -8.14 13.16 1.12
N SER A 198 -7.22 12.27 0.78
CA SER A 198 -7.36 10.82 0.92
C SER A 198 -6.43 10.21 1.97
N TRP A 199 -5.45 10.94 2.48
CA TRP A 199 -4.56 10.42 3.52
C TRP A 199 -4.39 11.38 4.69
N GLY A 200 -4.22 10.81 5.89
CA GLY A 200 -3.85 11.57 7.08
C GLY A 200 -4.22 10.93 8.41
N MET A 201 -4.80 9.73 8.43
CA MET A 201 -5.01 9.04 9.70
C MET A 201 -3.70 8.42 10.19
N SER A 202 -3.59 8.22 11.50
CA SER A 202 -2.44 7.52 12.08
C SER A 202 -2.46 6.03 11.70
N ALA A 203 -1.31 5.37 11.78
CA ALA A 203 -1.19 3.92 11.57
C ALA A 203 -1.99 3.10 12.59
N LEU A 204 -2.38 3.70 13.72
CA LEU A 204 -3.25 3.09 14.73
C LEU A 204 -4.73 3.14 14.35
N LEU A 205 -5.07 3.83 13.26
CA LEU A 205 -6.42 3.99 12.71
C LEU A 205 -7.39 4.74 13.64
N ALA A 206 -6.91 5.26 14.76
CA ALA A 206 -7.67 5.95 15.80
C ALA A 206 -7.75 7.46 15.56
N GLY A 207 -7.90 7.86 14.28
CA GLY A 207 -7.86 9.25 13.82
C GLY A 207 -6.45 9.76 13.48
N PRO A 208 -6.34 11.01 13.00
CA PRO A 208 -5.08 11.68 12.68
C PRO A 208 -4.22 11.98 13.91
N ASP A 209 -2.91 12.04 13.73
CA ASP A 209 -2.00 12.58 14.74
C ASP A 209 -2.31 14.06 15.01
N GLY A 210 -2.15 14.53 16.25
CA GLY A 210 -2.55 15.88 16.65
C GLY A 210 -1.97 17.02 15.79
N MET A 211 -0.67 16.94 15.45
CA MET A 211 -0.05 17.94 14.56
C MET A 211 -0.63 17.91 13.14
N ARG A 212 -0.88 16.71 12.59
CA ARG A 212 -1.47 16.57 11.26
C ARG A 212 -2.90 17.09 11.23
N PHE A 213 -3.68 16.80 12.27
CA PHE A 213 -5.01 17.38 12.44
C PHE A 213 -4.99 18.90 12.46
N ASP A 214 -4.11 19.49 13.26
CA ASP A 214 -4.02 20.94 13.40
C ASP A 214 -3.63 21.62 12.08
N GLU A 215 -2.72 21.03 11.30
CA GLU A 215 -2.34 21.54 9.97
C GLU A 215 -3.45 21.32 8.92
N ALA A 216 -4.03 20.12 8.86
CA ALA A 216 -5.14 19.83 7.96
C ALA A 216 -6.33 20.78 8.18
N LYS A 217 -6.62 21.11 9.44
CA LYS A 217 -7.66 22.08 9.80
C LYS A 217 -7.35 23.48 9.27
N LYS A 218 -6.09 23.92 9.31
CA LYS A 218 -5.66 25.20 8.71
C LYS A 218 -5.81 25.19 7.19
N MET A 219 -5.61 24.03 6.55
CA MET A 219 -5.83 23.86 5.11
C MET A 219 -7.32 23.86 4.74
N GLY A 220 -8.23 23.60 5.69
CA GLY A 220 -9.68 23.54 5.46
C GLY A 220 -10.28 22.13 5.60
N ASN A 221 -9.48 21.12 5.92
CA ASN A 221 -9.97 19.77 6.19
C ASN A 221 -10.27 19.59 7.69
N LYS A 222 -11.55 19.41 8.03
CA LYS A 222 -12.03 19.29 9.41
C LYS A 222 -11.78 17.93 10.08
N TYR A 223 -11.32 16.92 9.33
CA TYR A 223 -11.18 15.55 9.81
C TYR A 223 -9.73 15.07 9.89
N GLY A 224 -8.76 15.90 9.51
CA GLY A 224 -7.33 15.63 9.65
C GLY A 224 -6.69 14.91 8.47
N PHE A 225 -7.39 14.79 7.34
CA PHE A 225 -6.75 14.38 6.09
C PHE A 225 -5.97 15.58 5.54
N SER A 226 -4.69 15.38 5.25
CA SER A 226 -3.77 16.45 4.86
C SER A 226 -3.36 16.39 3.39
N ASP A 227 -3.48 15.23 2.75
CA ASP A 227 -2.93 14.98 1.42
C ASP A 227 -3.88 14.15 0.55
N ARG A 228 -3.85 14.36 -0.77
CA ARG A 228 -4.53 13.51 -1.75
C ARG A 228 -3.50 12.66 -2.45
N LEU A 229 -3.48 11.36 -2.17
CA LEU A 229 -2.49 10.41 -2.69
C LEU A 229 -3.12 9.32 -3.56
N ASP A 230 -4.42 9.09 -3.40
CA ASP A 230 -5.18 8.04 -4.08
C ASP A 230 -5.97 8.61 -5.27
N TYR A 231 -5.86 7.94 -6.42
CA TYR A 231 -6.45 8.45 -7.66
C TYR A 231 -7.14 7.37 -8.48
N VAL A 232 -8.05 7.82 -9.34
CA VAL A 232 -8.58 7.06 -10.47
C VAL A 232 -8.31 7.88 -11.74
N PHE A 233 -7.33 7.45 -12.51
CA PHE A 233 -7.00 7.99 -13.81
C PHE A 233 -7.69 7.20 -14.93
N ILE A 234 -8.17 7.89 -15.95
CA ILE A 234 -8.88 7.32 -17.09
C ILE A 234 -8.30 7.85 -18.41
N ARG A 235 -8.32 7.00 -19.43
CA ARG A 235 -7.85 7.32 -20.79
C ARG A 235 -8.63 6.50 -21.83
N ASN A 236 -8.53 6.91 -23.10
CA ASN A 236 -9.05 6.18 -24.27
C ASN A 236 -10.58 5.99 -24.24
N GLY A 237 -11.34 7.07 -24.35
CA GLY A 237 -12.80 7.01 -24.55
C GLY A 237 -13.63 6.72 -23.29
N ILE A 238 -13.01 6.75 -22.11
CA ILE A 238 -13.71 6.70 -20.83
C ILE A 238 -14.06 8.12 -20.39
N LYS A 239 -15.28 8.32 -19.89
CA LYS A 239 -15.71 9.53 -19.21
C LYS A 239 -16.15 9.22 -17.79
N GLU A 240 -15.85 10.14 -16.88
CA GLU A 240 -16.38 10.11 -15.53
C GLU A 240 -17.81 10.68 -15.52
N ILE A 241 -18.69 10.04 -14.76
CA ILE A 241 -20.10 10.46 -14.57
C ILE A 241 -20.29 11.08 -13.19
N SER A 242 -19.72 10.42 -12.19
CA SER A 242 -19.73 10.88 -10.81
C SER A 242 -18.60 10.20 -10.05
N SER A 243 -17.98 10.92 -9.13
CA SER A 243 -16.96 10.34 -8.27
C SER A 243 -16.94 11.05 -6.92
N LYS A 244 -16.50 10.34 -5.88
CA LYS A 244 -16.50 10.84 -4.50
C LYS A 244 -15.44 10.17 -3.65
N ILE A 245 -15.09 10.85 -2.56
CA ILE A 245 -14.29 10.29 -1.48
C ILE A 245 -15.20 9.64 -0.43
N ILE A 246 -14.78 8.48 0.08
CA ILE A 246 -15.47 7.75 1.14
C ILE A 246 -14.52 7.47 2.29
N GLY A 247 -14.99 7.61 3.53
CA GLY A 247 -14.17 7.37 4.71
C GLY A 247 -13.22 8.51 5.07
N ASN A 248 -13.33 9.67 4.42
CA ASN A 248 -12.59 10.89 4.81
C ASN A 248 -13.35 11.77 5.82
N THR A 249 -14.31 11.18 6.53
CA THR A 249 -15.13 11.85 7.54
C THR A 249 -15.12 11.06 8.83
N TRP A 250 -15.29 11.76 9.95
CA TRP A 250 -15.40 11.08 11.24
C TRP A 250 -16.59 10.10 11.26
N PRO A 251 -16.39 8.85 11.73
CA PRO A 251 -17.48 7.88 11.84
C PRO A 251 -18.45 8.25 12.97
N GLU A 252 -19.74 8.26 12.65
CA GLU A 252 -20.78 8.74 13.58
C GLU A 252 -21.26 7.69 14.60
N ASN A 253 -20.94 6.40 14.43
CA ASN A 253 -21.39 5.35 15.34
C ASN A 253 -20.40 4.18 15.53
N GLU A 254 -20.54 3.51 16.68
CA GLU A 254 -19.74 2.37 17.15
C GLU A 254 -19.76 1.14 16.24
N ASN A 255 -20.72 1.03 15.32
CA ASN A 255 -20.86 -0.14 14.45
C ASN A 255 -19.92 -0.10 13.24
N THR A 256 -19.15 0.99 13.07
CA THR A 256 -18.26 1.13 11.93
C THR A 256 -16.99 0.28 12.18
N TRP A 257 -16.16 0.62 13.17
CA TRP A 257 -15.05 -0.22 13.67
C TRP A 257 -14.65 0.19 15.09
N GLN A 258 -14.63 -0.75 16.03
CA GLN A 258 -14.23 -0.48 17.42
C GLN A 258 -12.71 -0.54 17.58
N CYS A 259 -12.17 0.33 18.40
CA CYS A 259 -10.77 0.25 18.78
C CYS A 259 -10.53 -0.95 19.70
N SER A 260 -9.32 -1.51 19.63
CA SER A 260 -9.00 -2.81 20.23
C SER A 260 -8.06 -2.73 21.44
N ASN A 261 -7.42 -1.57 21.66
CA ASN A 261 -6.45 -1.38 22.74
C ASN A 261 -6.53 0.04 23.34
N GLU A 262 -5.95 0.21 24.54
CA GLU A 262 -5.98 1.46 25.31
C GLU A 262 -5.37 2.65 24.57
N GLU A 263 -4.32 2.42 23.77
CA GLU A 263 -3.66 3.47 22.98
C GLU A 263 -4.57 4.00 21.89
N GLN A 264 -5.23 3.11 21.14
CA GLN A 264 -6.23 3.47 20.15
C GLN A 264 -7.43 4.21 20.77
N ILE A 265 -7.90 3.76 21.93
CA ILE A 265 -9.01 4.41 22.64
C ILE A 265 -8.59 5.82 23.08
N GLY A 266 -7.40 5.97 23.67
CA GLY A 266 -6.86 7.26 24.09
C GLY A 266 -6.69 8.23 22.92
N ASN A 267 -6.13 7.77 21.80
CA ASN A 267 -5.96 8.58 20.59
C ASN A 267 -7.31 9.05 20.03
N THR A 268 -8.30 8.15 19.96
CA THR A 268 -9.66 8.49 19.53
C THR A 268 -10.27 9.56 20.43
N GLN A 269 -10.14 9.41 21.75
CA GLN A 269 -10.69 10.37 22.72
C GLN A 269 -10.03 11.74 22.60
N GLU A 270 -8.69 11.79 22.48
CA GLU A 270 -7.96 13.04 22.27
C GLU A 270 -8.43 13.76 21.01
N ILE A 271 -8.49 13.03 19.89
CA ILE A 271 -8.82 13.67 18.62
C ILE A 271 -10.30 14.08 18.54
N ALA A 272 -11.21 13.31 19.12
CA ALA A 272 -12.62 13.68 19.24
C ALA A 272 -12.79 14.96 20.08
N GLN A 273 -12.03 15.09 21.17
CA GLN A 273 -11.99 16.32 21.97
C GLN A 273 -11.50 17.51 21.15
N ARG A 274 -10.43 17.35 20.36
CA ARG A 274 -9.90 18.40 19.46
C ARG A 274 -10.90 18.80 18.36
N MET A 275 -11.66 17.84 17.85
CA MET A 275 -12.73 18.06 16.86
C MET A 275 -13.99 18.69 17.48
N GLY A 276 -14.16 18.60 18.79
CA GLY A 276 -15.38 19.03 19.48
C GLY A 276 -16.57 18.11 19.22
N ILE A 277 -16.33 16.82 19.06
CA ILE A 277 -17.33 15.78 18.79
C ILE A 277 -17.34 14.72 19.90
N ALA A 278 -18.46 14.01 20.03
CA ALA A 278 -18.53 12.88 20.95
C ALA A 278 -17.83 11.65 20.35
N ALA A 279 -17.09 10.93 21.18
CA ALA A 279 -16.61 9.58 20.89
C ALA A 279 -17.11 8.62 21.98
N PRO A 280 -17.43 7.37 21.62
CA PRO A 280 -17.79 6.34 22.59
C PRO A 280 -16.60 5.99 23.47
N ASP A 281 -16.87 5.51 24.68
CA ASP A 281 -15.84 5.10 25.65
C ASP A 281 -14.94 3.98 25.11
N SER A 282 -15.47 3.15 24.21
CA SER A 282 -14.77 2.07 23.51
C SER A 282 -13.86 2.54 22.37
N GLY A 283 -13.87 3.83 22.03
CA GLY A 283 -13.17 4.39 20.88
C GLY A 283 -13.78 3.97 19.53
N ILE A 284 -13.45 4.72 18.48
CA ILE A 284 -13.82 4.39 17.10
C ILE A 284 -12.56 4.47 16.26
N CYS A 285 -12.25 3.34 15.63
CA CYS A 285 -11.13 3.25 14.70
C CYS A 285 -11.69 3.29 13.27
N LEU A 286 -10.84 3.62 12.31
CA LEU A 286 -11.17 3.59 10.89
C LEU A 286 -10.76 2.23 10.30
N ALA A 287 -11.35 1.88 9.15
CA ALA A 287 -11.02 0.64 8.45
C ALA A 287 -9.61 0.65 7.86
N THR A 288 -9.09 1.85 7.58
CA THR A 288 -7.82 2.12 6.91
C THR A 288 -7.42 3.56 7.20
N ASP A 289 -6.14 3.86 7.06
CA ASP A 289 -5.56 5.17 7.21
C ASP A 289 -5.74 6.09 5.98
N HIS A 290 -6.17 5.49 4.87
CA HIS A 290 -6.57 6.19 3.65
C HIS A 290 -8.09 6.24 3.51
N ALA A 291 -8.60 7.24 2.80
CA ALA A 291 -9.96 7.32 2.32
C ALA A 291 -10.06 6.71 0.91
N GLY A 292 -11.16 6.03 0.62
CA GLY A 292 -11.38 5.42 -0.68
C GLY A 292 -11.86 6.43 -1.73
N VAL A 293 -11.46 6.24 -2.98
CA VAL A 293 -12.03 6.92 -4.14
C VAL A 293 -13.04 6.00 -4.84
N VAL A 294 -14.25 6.48 -5.06
CA VAL A 294 -15.30 5.72 -5.77
C VAL A 294 -15.75 6.50 -6.99
N SER A 295 -15.48 5.96 -8.17
CA SER A 295 -15.85 6.56 -9.45
C SER A 295 -16.84 5.71 -10.22
N THR A 296 -17.83 6.37 -10.82
CA THR A 296 -18.73 5.80 -11.84
C THR A 296 -18.27 6.31 -13.18
N LEU A 297 -17.89 5.37 -14.05
CA LEU A 297 -17.31 5.64 -15.35
C LEU A 297 -18.23 5.13 -16.45
N VAL A 298 -18.22 5.79 -17.60
CA VAL A 298 -18.93 5.38 -18.81
C VAL A 298 -17.97 5.23 -19.97
N LEU A 299 -18.20 4.21 -20.79
CA LEU A 299 -17.52 4.05 -22.07
C LEU A 299 -18.26 4.88 -23.12
N ASP A 300 -17.54 5.63 -23.95
CA ASP A 300 -18.13 6.43 -25.02
C ASP A 300 -18.74 5.60 -26.18
N GLY A 301 -18.63 4.27 -26.11
CA GLY A 301 -19.18 3.33 -27.09
C GLY A 301 -18.27 3.10 -28.30
N SER A 302 -17.10 3.73 -28.37
CA SER A 302 -16.11 3.46 -29.40
C SER A 302 -15.58 2.03 -29.27
N LYS A 303 -15.70 1.22 -30.34
CA LYS A 303 -15.20 -0.16 -30.33
C LYS A 303 -13.68 -0.14 -30.44
N SER A 304 -13.00 -0.74 -29.48
CA SER A 304 -11.57 -1.03 -29.55
C SER A 304 -11.31 -2.54 -29.49
N ALA A 305 -10.31 -3.01 -30.23
CA ALA A 305 -9.75 -4.33 -29.99
C ALA A 305 -8.99 -4.34 -28.66
N ARG A 306 -8.79 -5.52 -28.07
CA ARG A 306 -7.94 -5.68 -26.90
C ARG A 306 -6.51 -5.32 -27.30
N SER A 307 -5.88 -4.40 -26.56
CA SER A 307 -4.46 -4.07 -26.76
C SER A 307 -3.56 -5.25 -26.38
N ALA A 308 -2.30 -5.21 -26.81
CA ALA A 308 -1.30 -6.20 -26.42
C ALA A 308 -1.12 -6.28 -24.90
N ASP A 309 -0.56 -7.40 -24.44
CA ASP A 309 -0.11 -7.56 -23.05
C ASP A 309 0.99 -6.53 -22.76
N LEU A 310 1.04 -6.06 -21.51
CA LEU A 310 2.04 -5.09 -21.07
C LEU A 310 3.44 -5.71 -21.01
N PRO A 311 4.51 -4.92 -21.18
CA PRO A 311 5.87 -5.42 -21.11
C PRO A 311 6.15 -6.11 -19.77
N ALA A 312 6.84 -7.25 -19.85
CA ALA A 312 7.35 -7.93 -18.67
C ALA A 312 8.67 -7.31 -18.25
N HIS A 313 8.80 -7.01 -16.96
CA HIS A 313 10.05 -6.57 -16.35
C HIS A 313 10.69 -7.73 -15.56
N LYS A 314 11.88 -7.50 -15.02
CA LYS A 314 12.56 -8.52 -14.21
C LYS A 314 11.79 -8.70 -12.90
N PRO A 315 11.41 -9.93 -12.54
CA PRO A 315 10.71 -10.17 -11.30
C PRO A 315 11.59 -9.83 -10.11
N PHE A 316 10.95 -9.41 -9.01
CA PHE A 316 11.67 -9.13 -7.78
C PHE A 316 12.38 -10.39 -7.27
N PRO A 317 13.57 -10.26 -6.67
CA PRO A 317 14.30 -11.39 -6.08
C PRO A 317 13.68 -11.85 -4.75
N ILE A 318 12.35 -11.84 -4.60
CA ILE A 318 11.65 -12.23 -3.37
C ILE A 318 11.96 -13.68 -3.01
N SER A 319 11.97 -14.57 -4.01
CA SER A 319 12.30 -15.99 -3.80
C SER A 319 13.73 -16.20 -3.32
N PHE A 320 14.68 -15.38 -3.76
CA PHE A 320 16.06 -15.43 -3.29
C PHE A 320 16.14 -15.16 -1.78
N TRP A 321 15.47 -14.13 -1.29
CA TRP A 321 15.45 -13.81 0.15
C TRP A 321 14.73 -14.88 0.98
N GLN A 322 13.68 -15.51 0.46
CA GLN A 322 13.05 -16.66 1.09
C GLN A 322 14.04 -17.83 1.26
N TRP A 323 14.81 -18.16 0.23
CA TRP A 323 15.84 -19.21 0.29
C TRP A 323 17.00 -18.87 1.23
N VAL A 324 17.44 -17.61 1.25
CA VAL A 324 18.45 -17.13 2.22
C VAL A 324 17.92 -17.27 3.64
N GLY A 325 16.67 -16.88 3.90
CA GLY A 325 16.01 -17.06 5.19
C GLY A 325 15.96 -18.52 5.62
N LEU A 326 15.54 -19.43 4.72
CA LEU A 326 15.53 -20.87 4.99
C LEU A 326 16.93 -21.42 5.27
N ALA A 327 17.94 -20.99 4.54
CA ALA A 327 19.33 -21.41 4.75
C ALA A 327 19.87 -20.96 6.12
N LEU A 328 19.57 -19.72 6.54
CA LEU A 328 19.92 -19.21 7.86
C LEU A 328 19.22 -19.99 8.99
N VAL A 329 17.93 -20.27 8.84
CA VAL A 329 17.19 -21.12 9.80
C VAL A 329 17.80 -22.52 9.87
N GLY A 330 18.15 -23.12 8.73
CA GLY A 330 18.84 -24.41 8.67
C GLY A 330 20.19 -24.37 9.39
N ALA A 331 20.99 -23.31 9.18
CA ALA A 331 22.28 -23.13 9.83
C ALA A 331 22.16 -22.93 11.35
N ILE A 332 21.21 -22.11 11.82
CA ILE A 332 20.94 -21.89 13.24
C ILE A 332 20.44 -23.18 13.90
N GLY A 333 19.49 -23.89 13.26
CA GLY A 333 19.00 -25.18 13.70
C GLY A 333 20.12 -26.21 13.83
N PHE A 334 21.03 -26.26 12.85
CA PHE A 334 22.22 -27.12 12.90
C PHE A 334 23.16 -26.76 14.07
N LEU A 335 23.40 -25.47 14.32
CA LEU A 335 24.23 -25.01 15.43
C LEU A 335 23.63 -25.37 16.80
N ILE A 336 22.30 -25.21 16.96
CA ILE A 336 21.58 -25.60 18.18
C ILE A 336 21.65 -27.12 18.37
N PHE A 337 21.37 -27.90 17.33
CA PHE A 337 21.47 -29.37 17.36
C PHE A 337 22.89 -29.82 17.77
N ARG A 338 23.93 -29.21 17.20
CA ARG A 338 25.33 -29.50 17.52
C ARG A 338 25.70 -29.12 18.97
N LYS A 339 25.10 -28.06 19.52
CA LYS A 339 25.29 -27.67 20.93
C LYS A 339 24.62 -28.66 21.88
N ASN A 340 23.39 -29.08 21.58
CA ASN A 340 22.60 -30.00 22.41
C ASN A 340 23.13 -31.45 22.35
N SER A 341 23.57 -31.92 21.19
CA SER A 341 24.25 -33.23 21.05
C SER A 341 25.56 -33.30 21.85
N LYS A 342 26.33 -32.21 21.91
CA LYS A 342 27.52 -32.12 22.78
C LYS A 342 27.16 -32.19 24.28
N LEU A 343 26.07 -31.56 24.70
CA LEU A 343 25.58 -31.62 26.10
C LEU A 343 25.12 -33.04 26.47
N LEU A 344 24.37 -33.72 25.59
CA LEU A 344 23.97 -35.12 25.76
C LEU A 344 25.17 -36.08 25.82
N SER A 345 26.21 -35.82 25.03
CA SER A 345 27.45 -36.61 25.07
C SER A 345 28.25 -36.44 26.37
N LYS A 346 28.17 -35.26 27.02
CA LYS A 346 28.79 -34.98 28.32
C LYS A 346 27.99 -35.58 29.48
N SER A 347 26.65 -35.57 29.41
CA SER A 347 25.75 -36.17 30.40
C SER A 347 25.91 -37.69 30.52
N LYS A 348 26.28 -38.40 29.43
CA LYS A 348 26.56 -39.84 29.47
C LYS A 348 27.91 -40.23 30.12
N ARG A 349 28.75 -39.28 30.52
CA ARG A 349 29.97 -39.53 31.30
C ARG A 349 29.73 -39.29 32.79
N ILE A 350 28.92 -40.13 33.42
CA ILE A 350 28.89 -40.24 34.90
C ILE A 350 30.00 -41.24 35.28
N PRO A 351 30.98 -40.88 36.15
CA PRO A 351 31.99 -41.82 36.59
C PRO A 351 31.35 -42.92 37.45
N ARG A 352 31.65 -44.20 37.14
CA ARG A 352 31.36 -45.34 38.02
C ARG A 352 32.06 -45.10 39.35
N ILE A 353 31.28 -44.87 40.40
CA ILE A 353 31.76 -44.92 41.79
C ILE A 353 32.17 -46.38 42.05
N LYS A 354 33.44 -46.61 42.35
CA LYS A 354 33.91 -47.91 42.87
C LYS A 354 33.45 -48.01 44.33
N SER A 355 32.64 -49.01 44.66
CA SER A 355 32.38 -49.40 46.04
C SER A 355 33.61 -50.08 46.64
N ILE A 356 33.87 -49.81 47.92
CA ILE A 356 34.80 -50.54 48.79
C ILE A 356 34.24 -51.94 49.06
#